data_AF-A0A1C6AHD7-F1
#
_entry.id   AF-A0A1C6AHD7-F1
#
_cell.length_a   1.000
_cell.length_b   1.000
_cell.length_c   1.000
_cell.angle_alpha   90.00
_cell.angle_beta   90.00
_cell.angle_gamma   90.00
#
_symmetry.space_group_name_H-M   'P 1'
#
loop_
_entity.id
_entity.type
_entity.pdbx_description
1 polymer ?
#
loop_
_entity_poly.entity_id
_entity_poly.type
_entity_poly.pdbx_seq_one_letter_code
_entity_poly.pdbx_strand_id
1 'polypeptide(L)'
;MFWEKFRYLSEIKGIKPHAILKELEISSGSANNWKKGTIPNGETLKKIADYFDVSIDFLLDSDVNVSVRLSSKKSVLKESSSVPQRFNSLQAVVRTSDEQKLAIAKYVGCSIGWLMNKHGVKFEPKAMLSDMNSSVLFTILDIMDGCPDNDIDTAMQIQLSRIVLYHLSEKGFGTEKLSTLSGIDQNKLHFILTGKENKDSSLNYGFNFSDLVYIKNVTGLDYSYLFSGK
;
A
#
# COMPACT_ATOMS: atom_id res chain seq x y z
N MET A 1 6.38 2.84 29.76
CA MET A 1 5.80 1.66 29.09
C MET A 1 4.37 1.90 28.60
N PHE A 2 3.31 1.65 29.39
CA PHE A 2 1.93 1.89 28.94
C PHE A 2 1.64 3.36 28.60
N TRP A 3 2.00 4.28 29.51
CA TRP A 3 1.75 5.71 29.33
C TRP A 3 2.42 6.29 28.07
N GLU A 4 3.63 5.83 27.76
CA GLU A 4 4.36 6.25 26.57
C GLU A 4 3.67 5.79 25.29
N LYS A 5 3.20 4.52 25.25
CA LYS A 5 2.43 4.00 24.12
C LYS A 5 1.08 4.70 23.97
N PHE A 6 0.37 4.93 25.06
CA PHE A 6 -0.89 5.69 25.04
C PHE A 6 -0.67 7.12 24.54
N ARG A 7 0.39 7.80 25.00
CA ARG A 7 0.76 9.14 24.53
C ARG A 7 1.12 9.14 23.05
N TYR A 8 1.92 8.18 22.62
CA TYR A 8 2.32 8.03 21.22
C TYR A 8 1.11 7.83 20.30
N LEU A 9 0.17 6.95 20.67
CA LEU A 9 -1.08 6.75 19.93
C LEU A 9 -1.95 8.00 19.90
N SER A 10 -1.99 8.75 21.01
CA SER A 10 -2.67 10.05 21.10
C SER A 10 -2.07 11.07 20.14
N GLU A 11 -0.74 11.12 20.04
CA GLU A 11 0.01 12.02 19.14
C GLU A 11 -0.25 11.66 17.66
N ILE A 12 -0.25 10.37 17.29
CA ILE A 12 -0.61 9.92 15.93
C ILE A 12 -2.03 10.35 15.55
N LYS A 13 -2.99 10.20 16.47
CA LYS A 13 -4.40 10.56 16.23
C LYS A 13 -4.64 12.08 16.26
N GLY A 14 -3.65 12.88 16.69
CA GLY A 14 -3.76 14.34 16.80
C GLY A 14 -4.68 14.83 17.93
N ILE A 15 -5.02 13.98 18.90
CA ILE A 15 -5.93 14.29 20.01
C ILE A 15 -5.13 14.32 21.31
N LYS A 16 -5.49 15.18 22.27
CA LYS A 16 -4.82 15.23 23.58
C LYS A 16 -5.23 14.04 24.46
N PRO A 17 -4.32 13.44 25.26
CA PRO A 17 -4.63 12.27 26.10
C PRO A 17 -5.86 12.46 27.01
N HIS A 18 -6.00 13.64 27.62
CA HIS A 18 -7.15 13.95 28.49
C HIS A 18 -8.48 14.05 27.73
N ALA A 19 -8.47 14.44 26.45
CA ALA A 19 -9.67 14.44 25.63
C ALA A 19 -10.11 13.01 25.29
N ILE A 20 -9.15 12.14 24.96
CA ILE A 20 -9.41 10.71 24.72
C ILE A 20 -9.99 10.03 25.96
N LEU A 21 -9.45 10.33 27.14
CA LEU A 21 -10.01 9.80 28.40
C LEU A 21 -11.45 10.23 28.63
N LYS A 22 -11.77 11.48 28.28
CA LYS A 22 -13.14 11.99 28.37
C LYS A 22 -14.08 11.27 27.39
N GLU A 23 -13.64 11.03 26.16
CA GLU A 23 -14.41 10.27 25.16
C GLU A 23 -14.64 8.82 25.58
N LEU A 24 -13.68 8.21 26.28
CA LEU A 24 -13.76 6.83 26.77
C LEU A 24 -14.45 6.67 28.14
N GLU A 25 -14.95 7.78 28.70
CA GLU A 25 -15.55 7.84 30.04
C GLU A 25 -14.61 7.32 31.14
N ILE A 26 -13.31 7.57 30.99
CA ILE A 26 -12.28 7.23 31.96
C ILE A 26 -11.94 8.47 32.79
N SER A 27 -11.87 8.30 34.12
CA SER A 27 -11.47 9.38 35.01
C SER A 27 -10.11 9.99 34.63
N SER A 28 -10.04 11.31 34.55
CA SER A 28 -8.82 12.06 34.23
C SER A 28 -7.70 11.82 35.26
N GLY A 29 -8.05 11.45 36.49
CA GLY A 29 -7.08 11.09 37.54
C GLY A 29 -6.27 9.83 37.23
N SER A 30 -6.80 8.92 36.40
CA SER A 30 -6.12 7.69 35.98
C SER A 30 -4.84 7.98 35.20
N ALA A 31 -4.81 9.05 34.40
CA ALA A 31 -3.64 9.47 33.63
C ALA A 31 -2.42 9.72 34.52
N ASN A 32 -2.61 10.32 35.69
CA ASN A 32 -1.53 10.63 36.60
C ASN A 32 -0.92 9.38 37.24
N ASN A 33 -1.74 8.33 37.45
CA ASN A 33 -1.26 7.04 37.95
C ASN A 33 -0.48 6.29 36.86
N TRP A 34 -0.92 6.36 35.61
CA TRP A 34 -0.21 5.71 34.50
C TRP A 34 1.12 6.37 34.17
N LYS A 35 1.23 7.69 34.31
CA LYS A 35 2.50 8.42 34.25
C LYS A 35 3.51 7.94 35.29
N LYS A 36 3.04 7.48 36.45
CA LYS A 36 3.86 6.93 37.54
C LYS A 36 4.18 5.44 37.35
N GLY A 37 3.75 4.83 36.24
CA GLY A 37 4.05 3.44 35.90
C GLY A 37 2.95 2.43 36.27
N THR A 38 1.81 2.86 36.80
CA THR A 38 0.68 1.96 37.05
C THR A 38 0.03 1.52 35.73
N ILE A 39 -0.32 0.25 35.62
CA ILE A 39 -1.02 -0.32 34.45
C ILE A 39 -2.54 -0.20 34.67
N PRO A 40 -3.35 0.18 33.66
CA PRO A 40 -4.80 0.19 33.79
C PRO A 40 -5.38 -1.22 34.01
N ASN A 41 -6.61 -1.29 34.52
CA ASN A 41 -7.31 -2.56 34.63
C ASN A 41 -7.70 -3.12 33.24
N GLY A 42 -8.03 -4.42 33.18
CA GLY A 42 -8.30 -5.12 31.92
C GLY A 42 -9.43 -4.49 31.08
N GLU A 43 -10.49 -3.99 31.71
CA GLU A 43 -11.58 -3.30 31.02
C GLU A 43 -11.13 -1.99 30.38
N THR A 44 -10.33 -1.20 31.10
CA THR A 44 -9.78 0.06 30.60
C THR A 44 -8.77 -0.18 29.49
N LEU A 45 -7.90 -1.20 29.65
CA LEU A 45 -6.98 -1.63 28.61
C LEU A 45 -7.70 -2.02 27.33
N LYS A 46 -8.79 -2.80 27.44
CA LYS A 46 -9.61 -3.19 26.30
C LYS A 46 -10.25 -1.98 25.62
N LYS A 47 -10.88 -1.08 26.38
CA LYS A 47 -11.47 0.17 25.84
C LYS A 47 -10.44 1.00 25.07
N ILE A 48 -9.24 1.14 25.61
CA ILE A 48 -8.15 1.89 24.98
C ILE A 48 -7.62 1.16 23.73
N ALA A 49 -7.44 -0.16 23.81
CA ALA A 49 -7.00 -0.99 22.69
C ALA A 49 -8.00 -0.91 21.52
N ASP A 50 -9.29 -1.03 21.80
CA ASP A 50 -10.37 -0.93 20.83
C ASP A 50 -10.45 0.47 20.20
N TYR A 51 -10.24 1.53 20.99
CA TYR A 51 -10.26 2.93 20.51
C TYR A 51 -9.13 3.29 19.54
N PHE A 52 -7.95 2.67 19.72
CA PHE A 52 -6.78 2.88 18.88
C PHE A 52 -6.55 1.77 17.85
N ASP A 53 -7.41 0.75 17.83
CA ASP A 53 -7.28 -0.44 16.98
C ASP A 53 -5.93 -1.17 17.12
N VAL A 54 -5.50 -1.38 18.38
CA VAL A 54 -4.26 -2.10 18.73
C VAL A 54 -4.56 -3.32 19.59
N SER A 55 -3.60 -4.24 19.74
CA SER A 55 -3.75 -5.32 20.72
C SER A 55 -3.52 -4.81 22.15
N ILE A 56 -4.15 -5.46 23.13
CA ILE A 56 -3.83 -5.22 24.55
C ILE A 56 -2.36 -5.54 24.81
N ASP A 57 -1.84 -6.60 24.19
CA ASP A 57 -0.43 -7.00 24.29
C ASP A 57 0.48 -5.86 23.81
N PHE A 58 0.16 -5.19 22.71
CA PHE A 58 0.92 -4.03 22.23
C PHE A 58 0.98 -2.92 23.28
N LEU A 59 -0.11 -2.64 24.01
CA LEU A 59 -0.13 -1.60 25.05
C LEU A 59 0.76 -1.94 26.25
N LEU A 60 1.08 -3.22 26.44
CA LEU A 60 1.83 -3.74 27.59
C LEU A 60 3.27 -4.14 27.26
N ASP A 61 3.56 -4.44 25.99
CA ASP A 61 4.85 -4.98 25.56
C ASP A 61 5.99 -3.94 25.68
N SER A 62 7.21 -4.42 25.87
CA SER A 62 8.44 -3.62 25.95
C SER A 62 8.93 -3.23 24.57
N ASP A 63 8.63 -4.06 23.59
CA ASP A 63 9.15 -3.90 22.25
C ASP A 63 8.30 -2.93 21.43
N VAL A 64 9.00 -2.12 20.62
CA VAL A 64 8.46 -1.09 19.72
C VAL A 64 8.04 -1.72 18.39
N ASN A 65 7.70 -3.01 18.38
CA ASN A 65 7.21 -3.65 17.16
C ASN A 65 5.71 -3.35 17.03
N VAL A 66 5.39 -2.38 16.17
CA VAL A 66 4.02 -1.96 15.88
C VAL A 66 3.30 -3.10 15.16
N SER A 67 2.68 -4.00 15.93
CA SER A 67 1.66 -4.89 15.39
C SER A 67 0.33 -4.13 15.38
N VAL A 68 0.06 -3.40 14.30
CA VAL A 68 -1.28 -2.90 14.04
C VAL A 68 -2.19 -4.13 13.92
N ARG A 69 -3.12 -4.31 14.85
CA ARG A 69 -4.23 -5.23 14.61
C ARG A 69 -5.09 -4.54 13.55
N LEU A 70 -5.06 -5.05 12.33
CA LEU A 70 -6.03 -4.75 11.26
C LEU A 70 -7.45 -5.18 11.70
N SER A 71 -8.03 -4.55 12.72
CA SER A 71 -9.26 -5.00 13.37
C SER A 71 -10.45 -4.08 13.07
N SER A 72 -10.23 -2.80 12.78
CA SER A 72 -11.31 -1.86 12.46
C SER A 72 -11.75 -1.83 10.98
N LYS A 73 -11.04 -2.53 10.08
CA LYS A 73 -11.59 -2.92 8.76
C LYS A 73 -12.14 -4.36 8.72
N LYS A 74 -11.98 -5.14 9.79
CA LYS A 74 -12.34 -6.57 9.81
C LYS A 74 -13.84 -6.83 9.87
N SER A 75 -14.66 -5.91 10.37
CA SER A 75 -16.12 -6.04 10.32
C SER A 75 -16.64 -6.00 8.88
N VAL A 76 -16.08 -5.10 8.05
CA VAL A 76 -16.41 -4.98 6.62
C VAL A 76 -15.88 -6.18 5.82
N LEU A 77 -14.70 -6.71 6.17
CA LEU A 77 -14.11 -7.88 5.51
C LEU A 77 -14.77 -9.21 5.92
N LYS A 78 -15.52 -9.25 7.03
CA LYS A 78 -16.18 -10.47 7.54
C LYS A 78 -17.53 -10.76 6.91
N GLU A 79 -18.16 -9.78 6.26
CA GLU A 79 -19.49 -9.98 5.64
C GLU A 79 -19.44 -10.78 4.33
N SER A 80 -18.24 -11.02 3.78
CA SER A 80 -18.04 -11.96 2.68
C SER A 80 -16.82 -12.82 2.95
N SER A 81 -17.04 -14.11 3.25
CA SER A 81 -16.00 -15.13 3.47
C SER A 81 -14.97 -15.24 2.33
N SER A 82 -15.28 -14.66 1.16
CA SER A 82 -14.38 -14.59 0.00
C SER A 82 -13.24 -13.58 0.14
N VAL A 83 -13.41 -12.49 0.92
CA VAL A 83 -12.43 -11.40 0.98
C VAL A 83 -11.18 -11.79 1.78
N PRO A 84 -11.29 -12.47 2.95
CA PRO A 84 -10.12 -13.01 3.65
C PRO A 84 -9.39 -14.09 2.83
N GLN A 85 -10.12 -14.92 2.08
CA GLN A 85 -9.51 -15.93 1.20
C GLN A 85 -8.68 -15.27 0.09
N ARG A 86 -9.23 -14.26 -0.58
CA ARG A 86 -8.50 -13.50 -1.61
C ARG A 86 -7.28 -12.80 -1.02
N PHE A 87 -7.39 -12.20 0.16
CA PHE A 87 -6.25 -11.56 0.82
C PHE A 87 -5.11 -12.55 1.13
N ASN A 88 -5.43 -13.77 1.57
CA ASN A 88 -4.42 -14.82 1.80
C ASN A 88 -3.77 -15.28 0.48
N SER A 89 -4.52 -15.34 -0.63
CA SER A 89 -3.95 -15.61 -1.96
C SER A 89 -3.01 -14.50 -2.43
N LEU A 90 -3.33 -13.24 -2.09
CA LEU A 90 -2.51 -12.07 -2.41
C LEU A 90 -1.23 -11.96 -1.57
N GLN A 91 -1.21 -12.59 -0.40
CA GLN A 91 -0.04 -12.69 0.48
C GLN A 91 0.99 -13.74 0.03
N ALA A 92 0.70 -14.54 -1.01
CA ALA A 92 1.69 -15.37 -1.68
C ALA A 92 2.63 -14.51 -2.54
N VAL A 93 3.19 -13.46 -1.94
CA VAL A 93 4.11 -12.50 -2.56
C VAL A 93 5.29 -13.27 -3.15
N VAL A 94 5.36 -13.28 -4.47
CA VAL A 94 6.53 -13.75 -5.21
C VAL A 94 7.64 -12.75 -4.93
N ARG A 95 8.47 -13.00 -3.91
CA ARG A 95 9.70 -12.25 -3.72
C ARG A 95 10.54 -12.39 -4.98
N THR A 96 10.71 -11.29 -5.70
CA THR A 96 11.45 -11.33 -6.96
C THR A 96 12.94 -11.54 -6.69
N SER A 97 13.55 -12.51 -7.35
CA SER A 97 15.01 -12.68 -7.35
C SER A 97 15.67 -11.52 -8.11
N ASP A 98 16.96 -11.31 -7.90
CA ASP A 98 17.68 -10.24 -8.60
C ASP A 98 17.75 -10.49 -10.11
N GLU A 99 17.79 -11.75 -10.54
CA GLU A 99 17.68 -12.14 -11.95
C GLU A 99 16.31 -11.76 -12.53
N GLN A 100 15.23 -12.00 -11.78
CA GLN A 100 13.88 -11.61 -12.19
C GLN A 100 13.75 -10.09 -12.29
N LYS A 101 14.26 -9.32 -11.31
CA LYS A 101 14.27 -7.85 -11.34
C LYS A 101 15.01 -7.33 -12.57
N LEU A 102 16.17 -7.92 -12.88
CA LEU A 102 16.96 -7.55 -14.05
C LEU A 102 16.23 -7.89 -15.35
N ALA A 103 15.57 -9.05 -15.42
CA ALA A 103 14.79 -9.47 -16.57
C ALA A 103 13.59 -8.52 -16.81
N ILE A 104 12.87 -8.15 -15.74
CA ILE A 104 11.77 -7.17 -15.78
C ILE A 104 12.29 -5.83 -16.29
N ALA A 105 13.39 -5.32 -15.71
CA ALA A 105 13.97 -4.04 -16.12
C ALA A 105 14.32 -4.01 -17.62
N LYS A 106 14.90 -5.10 -18.14
CA LYS A 106 15.18 -5.25 -19.57
C LYS A 106 13.91 -5.31 -20.42
N TYR A 107 12.91 -6.07 -19.97
CA TYR A 107 11.63 -6.24 -20.66
C TYR A 107 10.85 -4.92 -20.80
N VAL A 108 10.81 -4.12 -19.74
CA VAL A 108 10.13 -2.82 -19.74
C VAL A 108 11.02 -1.66 -20.18
N GLY A 109 12.29 -1.93 -20.53
CA GLY A 109 13.22 -0.93 -21.06
C GLY A 109 13.61 0.15 -20.05
N CYS A 110 13.87 -0.20 -18.80
CA CYS A 110 14.34 0.72 -17.76
C CYS A 110 15.63 0.23 -17.10
N SER A 111 16.27 1.07 -16.28
CA SER A 111 17.33 0.58 -15.39
C SER A 111 16.74 -0.06 -14.14
N ILE A 112 17.35 -1.16 -13.69
CA ILE A 112 17.00 -1.85 -12.43
C ILE A 112 16.96 -0.89 -11.23
N GLY A 113 17.92 0.03 -11.12
CA GLY A 113 17.95 1.01 -10.02
C GLY A 113 16.79 2.01 -10.02
N TRP A 114 16.20 2.28 -11.19
CA TRP A 114 14.99 3.11 -11.28
C TRP A 114 13.75 2.29 -10.93
N LEU A 115 13.66 1.06 -11.45
CA LEU A 115 12.58 0.12 -11.19
C LEU A 115 12.37 -0.14 -9.69
N MET A 116 13.47 -0.23 -8.93
CA MET A 116 13.45 -0.50 -7.49
C MET A 116 13.37 0.76 -6.63
N ASN A 117 13.24 1.96 -7.20
CA ASN A 117 13.26 3.22 -6.46
C ASN A 117 11.94 3.99 -6.63
N LYS A 118 11.06 3.97 -5.63
CA LYS A 118 9.74 4.62 -5.66
C LYS A 118 9.76 6.14 -5.94
N HIS A 119 10.88 6.82 -5.72
CA HIS A 119 11.01 8.27 -5.88
C HIS A 119 11.26 8.72 -7.33
N GLY A 120 11.65 7.82 -8.23
CA GLY A 120 11.84 8.16 -9.64
C GLY A 120 10.49 8.33 -10.35
N VAL A 121 10.04 9.55 -10.62
CA VAL A 121 8.70 9.78 -11.20
C VAL A 121 8.68 9.63 -12.72
N LYS A 122 9.67 10.18 -13.41
CA LYS A 122 9.71 10.19 -14.88
C LYS A 122 10.29 8.88 -15.40
N PHE A 123 9.53 8.17 -16.22
CA PHE A 123 10.02 7.03 -16.99
C PHE A 123 10.69 7.53 -18.28
N GLU A 124 11.89 7.03 -18.55
CA GLU A 124 12.65 7.31 -19.77
C GLU A 124 13.06 5.96 -20.39
N PRO A 125 12.46 5.57 -21.53
CA PRO A 125 12.70 4.26 -22.13
C PRO A 125 14.13 4.15 -22.64
N LYS A 126 14.77 3.02 -22.34
CA LYS A 126 16.07 2.60 -22.85
C LYS A 126 15.89 1.56 -23.95
N ALA A 127 16.89 1.44 -24.83
CA ALA A 127 16.89 0.44 -25.90
C ALA A 127 16.67 -0.98 -25.33
N MET A 128 15.58 -1.62 -25.73
CA MET A 128 15.18 -2.94 -25.25
C MET A 128 15.89 -4.06 -26.01
N LEU A 129 16.27 -5.12 -25.31
CA LEU A 129 16.68 -6.39 -25.93
C LEU A 129 15.43 -7.11 -26.45
N SER A 130 15.51 -7.65 -27.66
CA SER A 130 14.40 -7.99 -28.56
C SER A 130 13.50 -9.16 -28.18
N ASP A 131 13.64 -9.77 -27.01
CA ASP A 131 12.89 -10.99 -26.71
C ASP A 131 11.61 -10.70 -25.92
N MET A 132 10.48 -10.88 -26.60
CA MET A 132 9.16 -11.04 -25.98
C MET A 132 9.17 -12.27 -25.06
N ASN A 133 9.52 -12.07 -23.79
CA ASN A 133 9.59 -13.15 -22.81
C ASN A 133 8.29 -13.22 -21.99
N SER A 134 7.37 -14.12 -22.39
CA SER A 134 6.09 -14.32 -21.70
C SER A 134 6.24 -14.66 -20.21
N SER A 135 7.35 -15.31 -19.81
CA SER A 135 7.63 -15.62 -18.40
C SER A 135 7.85 -14.35 -17.58
N VAL A 136 8.55 -13.37 -18.15
CA VAL A 136 8.76 -12.06 -17.49
C VAL A 136 7.46 -11.30 -17.37
N LEU A 137 6.60 -11.35 -18.41
CA LEU A 137 5.27 -10.75 -18.34
C LEU A 137 4.43 -11.37 -17.23
N PHE A 138 4.41 -12.71 -17.08
CA PHE A 138 3.69 -13.35 -15.97
C PHE A 138 4.24 -12.92 -14.61
N THR A 139 5.57 -12.83 -14.47
CA THR A 139 6.20 -12.30 -13.24
C THR A 139 5.74 -10.87 -12.94
N ILE A 140 5.63 -10.02 -13.97
CA ILE A 140 5.08 -8.66 -13.80
C ILE A 140 3.62 -8.74 -13.34
N LEU A 141 2.79 -9.57 -13.97
CA LEU A 141 1.37 -9.71 -13.58
C LEU A 141 1.22 -10.22 -12.15
N ASP A 142 2.08 -11.12 -11.69
CA ASP A 142 2.11 -11.60 -10.30
C ASP A 142 2.43 -10.46 -9.31
N ILE A 143 3.38 -9.57 -9.64
CA ILE A 143 3.69 -8.36 -8.85
C ILE A 143 2.48 -7.42 -8.80
N MET A 144 1.76 -7.29 -9.91
CA MET A 144 0.61 -6.42 -10.01
C MET A 144 -0.62 -7.01 -9.30
N ASP A 145 -0.77 -8.33 -9.23
CA ASP A 145 -1.84 -8.94 -8.44
C ASP A 145 -1.53 -8.86 -6.95
N GLY A 146 -0.28 -9.10 -6.55
CA GLY A 146 0.16 -9.16 -5.15
C GLY A 146 -0.01 -7.87 -4.33
N CYS A 147 0.08 -8.04 -3.01
CA CYS A 147 0.10 -6.94 -2.04
C CYS A 147 1.52 -6.79 -1.46
N PRO A 148 2.34 -5.83 -1.95
CA PRO A 148 3.72 -5.70 -1.51
C PRO A 148 3.82 -5.40 -0.01
N ASP A 149 4.67 -6.16 0.70
CA ASP A 149 4.94 -5.99 2.13
C ASP A 149 6.30 -5.34 2.42
N ASN A 150 7.08 -5.05 1.37
CA ASN A 150 8.41 -4.46 1.45
C ASN A 150 8.59 -3.30 0.46
N ASP A 151 9.56 -2.43 0.74
CA ASP A 151 9.79 -1.20 -0.02
C ASP A 151 10.19 -1.44 -1.48
N ILE A 152 10.91 -2.53 -1.78
CA ILE A 152 11.40 -2.83 -3.13
C ILE A 152 10.25 -3.25 -4.02
N ASP A 153 9.46 -4.23 -3.59
CA ASP A 153 8.32 -4.72 -4.38
C ASP A 153 7.25 -3.62 -4.50
N THR A 154 7.07 -2.79 -3.46
CA THR A 154 6.22 -1.60 -3.52
C THR A 154 6.72 -0.62 -4.59
N ALA A 155 8.02 -0.35 -4.62
CA ALA A 155 8.62 0.50 -5.64
C ALA A 155 8.41 -0.08 -7.04
N MET A 156 8.65 -1.38 -7.23
CA MET A 156 8.45 -2.05 -8.52
C MET A 156 7.01 -1.91 -9.00
N GLN A 157 6.01 -2.19 -8.15
CA GLN A 157 4.60 -2.04 -8.52
C GLN A 157 4.26 -0.60 -8.95
N ILE A 158 4.74 0.40 -8.20
CA ILE A 158 4.55 1.82 -8.54
C ILE A 158 5.22 2.16 -9.89
N GLN A 159 6.44 1.70 -10.11
CA GLN A 159 7.19 2.01 -11.32
C GLN A 159 6.63 1.34 -12.56
N LEU A 160 6.21 0.08 -12.45
CA LEU A 160 5.49 -0.63 -13.50
C LEU A 160 4.19 0.11 -13.86
N SER A 161 3.49 0.65 -12.87
CA SER A 161 2.28 1.47 -13.09
C SER A 161 2.57 2.77 -13.85
N ARG A 162 3.71 3.42 -13.57
CA ARG A 162 4.16 4.61 -14.32
C ARG A 162 4.50 4.29 -15.76
N ILE A 163 5.12 3.13 -16.00
CA ILE A 163 5.40 2.65 -17.36
C ILE A 163 4.10 2.43 -18.14
N VAL A 164 3.09 1.81 -17.51
CA VAL A 164 1.76 1.66 -18.10
C VAL A 164 1.18 3.01 -18.52
N LEU A 165 1.21 4.00 -17.63
CA LEU A 165 0.70 5.35 -17.93
C LEU A 165 1.47 6.04 -19.05
N TYR A 166 2.78 5.83 -19.13
CA TYR A 166 3.60 6.32 -20.24
C TYR A 166 3.18 5.70 -21.58
N HIS A 167 3.03 4.39 -21.68
CA HIS A 167 2.60 3.77 -22.94
C HIS A 167 1.15 4.13 -23.32
N LEU A 168 0.28 4.33 -22.32
CA LEU A 168 -1.05 4.87 -22.54
C LEU A 168 -1.00 6.28 -23.15
N SER A 169 -0.14 7.17 -22.64
CA SER A 169 -0.01 8.52 -23.19
C SER A 169 0.51 8.51 -24.63
N GLU A 170 1.46 7.63 -24.96
CA GLU A 170 1.95 7.41 -26.34
C GLU A 170 0.84 6.94 -27.29
N LYS A 171 -0.16 6.21 -26.79
CA LYS A 171 -1.37 5.82 -27.55
C LYS A 171 -2.48 6.87 -27.52
N GLY A 172 -2.18 8.08 -27.06
CA GLY A 172 -3.11 9.20 -27.07
C GLY A 172 -4.08 9.22 -25.88
N PHE A 173 -3.79 8.48 -24.80
CA PHE A 173 -4.44 8.61 -23.50
C PHE A 173 -3.65 9.58 -22.61
N GLY A 174 -3.70 10.87 -22.95
CA GLY A 174 -3.14 11.94 -22.12
C GLY A 174 -3.91 12.12 -20.80
N THR A 175 -3.45 13.06 -19.96
CA THR A 175 -4.02 13.34 -18.63
C THR A 175 -5.53 13.55 -18.63
N GLU A 176 -6.07 14.27 -19.62
CA GLU A 176 -7.51 14.49 -19.77
C GLU A 176 -8.29 13.19 -19.97
N LYS A 177 -7.82 12.29 -20.85
CA LYS A 177 -8.48 10.99 -21.05
C LYS A 177 -8.27 10.04 -19.88
N LEU A 178 -7.12 10.10 -19.20
CA LEU A 178 -6.90 9.32 -17.99
C LEU A 178 -7.88 9.70 -16.87
N SER A 179 -8.28 10.97 -16.79
CA SER A 179 -9.31 11.42 -15.84
C SER A 179 -10.71 10.81 -16.11
N THR A 180 -10.93 10.29 -17.32
CA THR A 180 -12.18 9.59 -17.69
C THR A 180 -12.19 8.10 -17.29
N LEU A 181 -11.07 7.57 -16.79
CA LEU A 181 -10.97 6.20 -16.27
C LEU A 181 -11.66 6.08 -14.91
N SER A 182 -12.99 6.08 -14.90
CA SER A 182 -13.81 6.05 -13.69
C SER A 182 -13.67 4.77 -12.86
N GLY A 183 -13.12 3.70 -13.44
CA GLY A 183 -12.83 2.45 -12.73
C GLY A 183 -11.58 2.50 -11.86
N ILE A 184 -10.80 3.59 -11.93
CA ILE A 184 -9.58 3.80 -11.13
C ILE A 184 -9.76 5.03 -10.26
N ASP A 185 -9.36 4.92 -9.00
CA ASP A 185 -9.35 6.04 -8.06
C ASP A 185 -8.44 7.18 -8.58
N GLN A 186 -8.99 8.40 -8.65
CA GLN A 186 -8.31 9.55 -9.24
C GLN A 186 -7.14 10.06 -8.37
N ASN A 187 -7.22 9.89 -7.05
CA ASN A 187 -6.11 10.25 -6.16
C ASN A 187 -4.95 9.28 -6.32
N LYS A 188 -5.25 7.98 -6.47
CA LYS A 188 -4.27 6.96 -6.81
C LYS A 188 -3.58 7.27 -8.14
N LEU A 189 -4.37 7.57 -9.17
CA LEU A 189 -3.84 7.96 -10.49
C LEU A 189 -2.93 9.21 -10.39
N HIS A 190 -3.36 10.22 -9.65
CA HIS A 190 -2.58 11.43 -9.39
C HIS A 190 -1.26 11.12 -8.69
N PHE A 191 -1.27 10.24 -7.69
CA PHE A 191 -0.05 9.78 -7.01
C PHE A 191 0.93 9.11 -7.98
N ILE A 192 0.45 8.18 -8.80
CA ILE A 192 1.32 7.45 -9.75
C ILE A 192 1.94 8.44 -10.76
N LEU A 193 1.14 9.36 -11.31
CA LEU A 193 1.60 10.36 -12.29
C LEU A 193 2.59 11.38 -11.74
N THR A 194 2.35 11.86 -10.51
CA THR A 194 3.09 13.02 -9.97
C THR A 194 4.11 12.67 -8.90
N GLY A 195 3.99 11.49 -8.28
CA GLY A 195 4.72 11.10 -7.08
C GLY A 195 4.30 11.84 -5.81
N LYS A 196 3.27 12.70 -5.86
CA LYS A 196 2.78 13.43 -4.68
C LYS A 196 1.90 12.52 -3.84
N GLU A 197 2.37 12.20 -2.64
CA GLU A 197 1.64 11.38 -1.68
C GLU A 197 0.32 12.04 -1.24
N ASN A 198 -0.72 11.21 -1.15
CA ASN A 198 -1.99 11.54 -0.54
C ASN A 198 -1.90 11.41 0.99
N LYS A 199 -2.74 12.16 1.70
CA LYS A 199 -2.92 12.04 3.15
C LYS A 199 -3.44 10.66 3.55
N ASP A 200 -4.31 10.08 2.73
CA ASP A 200 -4.71 8.69 2.86
C ASP A 200 -3.62 7.80 2.23
N SER A 201 -2.82 7.18 3.09
CA SER A 201 -1.71 6.33 2.65
C SER A 201 -2.16 5.10 1.85
N SER A 202 -3.43 4.68 1.96
CA SER A 202 -3.96 3.56 1.18
C SER A 202 -4.09 3.86 -0.32
N LEU A 203 -3.97 5.14 -0.71
CA LEU A 203 -3.99 5.60 -2.09
C LEU A 203 -2.58 5.77 -2.68
N ASN A 204 -1.53 5.63 -1.86
CA ASN A 204 -0.13 5.81 -2.25
C ASN A 204 0.50 4.49 -2.76
N TYR A 205 -0.24 3.76 -3.60
CA TYR A 205 0.18 2.47 -4.16
C TYR A 205 0.07 2.46 -5.70
N GLY A 206 0.81 1.54 -6.33
CA GLY A 206 0.71 1.28 -7.76
C GLY A 206 -0.63 0.65 -8.15
N PHE A 207 -0.88 0.53 -9.45
CA PHE A 207 -1.97 -0.27 -9.98
C PHE A 207 -1.90 -1.70 -9.45
N ASN A 208 -3.08 -2.28 -9.23
CA ASN A 208 -3.22 -3.70 -9.02
C ASN A 208 -3.70 -4.39 -10.31
N PHE A 209 -3.78 -5.72 -10.31
CA PHE A 209 -4.21 -6.47 -11.48
C PHE A 209 -5.64 -6.13 -11.93
N SER A 210 -6.54 -5.78 -11.01
CA SER A 210 -7.91 -5.38 -11.38
C SER A 210 -7.93 -4.04 -12.12
N ASP A 211 -7.05 -3.10 -11.75
CA ASP A 211 -6.86 -1.85 -12.49
C ASP A 211 -6.34 -2.14 -13.91
N LEU A 212 -5.40 -3.08 -14.06
CA LEU A 212 -4.87 -3.48 -15.37
C LEU A 212 -5.93 -4.12 -16.26
N VAL A 213 -6.78 -5.00 -15.71
CA VAL A 213 -7.92 -5.59 -16.43
C VAL A 213 -8.85 -4.49 -16.92
N TYR A 214 -9.17 -3.51 -16.07
CA TYR A 214 -9.99 -2.37 -16.45
C TYR A 214 -9.34 -1.54 -17.57
N ILE A 215 -8.05 -1.19 -17.45
CA ILE A 215 -7.29 -0.46 -18.48
C ILE A 215 -7.31 -1.23 -19.80
N LYS A 216 -7.02 -2.53 -19.79
CA LYS A 216 -7.05 -3.39 -20.99
C LYS A 216 -8.43 -3.37 -21.65
N ASN A 217 -9.50 -3.49 -20.87
CA ASN A 217 -10.86 -3.51 -21.41
C ASN A 217 -11.28 -2.16 -22.01
N VAL A 218 -10.86 -1.04 -21.42
CA VAL A 218 -11.20 0.30 -21.91
C VAL A 218 -10.35 0.70 -23.12
N THR A 219 -9.07 0.35 -23.12
CA THR A 219 -8.11 0.81 -24.14
C THR A 219 -7.92 -0.18 -25.28
N GLY A 220 -8.26 -1.45 -25.09
CA GLY A 220 -8.00 -2.53 -26.03
C GLY A 220 -6.53 -2.94 -26.15
N LEU A 221 -5.64 -2.38 -25.31
CA LEU A 221 -4.21 -2.67 -25.33
C LEU A 221 -3.90 -3.90 -24.48
N ASP A 222 -3.13 -4.83 -25.05
CA ASP A 222 -2.68 -6.03 -24.34
C ASP A 222 -1.60 -5.71 -23.30
N TYR A 223 -1.45 -6.62 -22.31
CA TYR A 223 -0.51 -6.42 -21.21
C TYR A 223 0.94 -6.27 -21.67
N SER A 224 1.34 -6.98 -22.75
CA SER A 224 2.67 -6.81 -23.33
C SER A 224 2.90 -5.35 -23.76
N TYR A 225 1.92 -4.76 -24.42
CA TYR A 225 1.99 -3.38 -24.88
C TYR A 225 2.02 -2.42 -23.70
N LEU A 226 1.16 -2.63 -22.70
CA LEU A 226 1.10 -1.76 -21.52
C LEU A 226 2.47 -1.70 -20.80
N PHE A 227 3.24 -2.78 -20.75
CA PHE A 227 4.53 -2.81 -20.04
C PHE A 227 5.76 -2.59 -20.94
N SER A 228 5.71 -2.91 -22.22
CA SER A 228 6.88 -2.85 -23.13
C SER A 228 6.70 -1.88 -24.32
N GLY A 229 5.50 -1.35 -24.53
CA GLY A 229 5.18 -0.50 -25.68
C GLY A 229 5.17 -1.24 -27.02
N LYS A 230 5.18 -2.59 -27.01
CA LYS A 230 5.17 -3.47 -28.19
C LYS A 230 4.02 -4.47 -28.18
#